data_AF-A0A8T5EMD0-F1
#
_entry.id   AF-A0A8T5EMD0-F1
#
_cell.length_a   1.000
_cell.length_b   1.000
_cell.length_c   1.000
_cell.angle_alpha   90.00
_cell.angle_beta   90.00
_cell.angle_gamma   90.00
#
_symmetry.space_group_name_H-M   'P 1'
#
loop_
_entity.id
_entity.type
_entity.pdbx_description
1 polymer ?
#
loop_
_entity_poly.entity_id
_entity_poly.type
_entity_poly.pdbx_seq_one_letter_code
_entity_poly.pdbx_strand_id
1 'polypeptide(L)' 'MYQQSAYLEAYTMVMEDGVLTENEQKLLKLQAKNLGLNQARVDSLEAWYAESLVSSSEEE' A
#
# COMPACT_ATOMS: atom_id res chain seq x y z
N MET A 1 0.46 18.04 1.31
CA MET A 1 0.73 16.96 2.29
C MET A 1 -0.12 15.73 1.93
N TYR A 2 0.13 15.08 0.77
CA TYR A 2 -0.78 14.02 0.25
C TYR A 2 -0.07 12.76 -0.25
N GLN A 3 1.26 12.67 -0.13
CA GLN A 3 2.01 11.57 -0.74
C GLN A 3 1.63 10.21 -0.17
N GLN A 4 1.39 10.14 1.15
CA GLN A 4 1.07 8.88 1.83
C GLN A 4 -0.34 8.39 1.49
N SER A 5 -1.31 9.31 1.46
CA SER A 5 -2.69 9.00 1.06
C SER A 5 -2.77 8.52 -0.39
N ALA A 6 -2.05 9.18 -1.30
CA ALA A 6 -1.99 8.77 -2.71
C ALA A 6 -1.37 7.37 -2.88
N TYR A 7 -0.34 7.05 -2.11
CA TYR A 7 0.26 5.71 -2.12
C TYR A 7 -0.69 4.65 -1.57
N LEU A 8 -1.35 4.93 -0.43
CA LEU A 8 -2.32 4.02 0.17
C LEU A 8 -3.52 3.76 -0.74
N GLU A 9 -4.03 4.78 -1.43
CA GLU A 9 -5.13 4.63 -2.38
C GLU A 9 -4.76 3.70 -3.53
N ALA A 10 -3.55 3.88 -4.09
CA ALA A 10 -3.00 2.96 -5.08
C ALA A 10 -2.79 1.54 -4.53
N TYR A 11 -2.29 1.43 -3.30
CA TYR A 11 -2.07 0.14 -2.62
C TYR A 11 -3.38 -0.62 -2.38
N THR A 12 -4.42 0.10 -1.93
CA THR A 12 -5.75 -0.46 -1.70
C THR A 12 -6.37 -0.92 -3.01
N MET A 13 -6.24 -0.12 -4.08
CA MET A 13 -6.72 -0.50 -5.43
C MET A 13 -6.07 -1.77 -5.95
N VAL A 14 -4.74 -1.94 -5.81
CA VAL A 14 -4.07 -3.16 -6.28
C VAL A 14 -4.26 -4.35 -5.33
N MET A 15 -4.59 -4.10 -4.07
CA MET A 15 -4.95 -5.15 -3.10
C MET A 15 -6.45 -5.44 -3.08
N GLU A 16 -7.27 -4.79 -3.91
CA GLU A 16 -8.72 -4.98 -3.96
C GLU A 16 -9.10 -6.40 -4.40
N ASP A 17 -8.35 -6.97 -5.35
CA ASP A 17 -8.50 -8.36 -5.80
C ASP A 17 -7.86 -9.38 -4.84
N GLY A 18 -7.16 -8.89 -3.80
CA GLY A 18 -6.44 -9.71 -2.82
C GLY A 18 -5.15 -10.35 -3.35
N VAL A 19 -4.76 -10.05 -4.59
CA VAL A 19 -3.57 -10.62 -5.25
C VAL A 19 -2.66 -9.50 -5.73
N LEU A 20 -1.46 -9.39 -5.14
CA LEU A 20 -0.44 -8.46 -5.62
C LEU A 20 0.42 -9.11 -6.71
N THR A 21 0.20 -8.75 -7.97
CA THR A 21 1.01 -9.23 -9.10
C THR A 21 2.35 -8.49 -9.21
N GLU A 22 3.32 -9.07 -9.93
CA GLU A 22 4.62 -8.42 -10.18
C GLU A 22 4.48 -7.06 -10.88
N ASN A 23 3.47 -6.89 -11.73
CA ASN A 23 3.21 -5.63 -12.40
C ASN A 23 2.72 -4.57 -11.42
N GLU A 24 1.81 -4.93 -10.52
CA GLU A 24 1.29 -4.04 -9.47
C GLU A 24 2.38 -3.67 -8.47
N GLN A 25 3.23 -4.62 -8.08
CA GLN A 25 4.39 -4.33 -7.25
C GLN A 25 5.34 -3.33 -7.92
N LYS A 26 5.60 -3.46 -9.23
CA LYS A 26 6.39 -2.49 -9.98
C LYS A 26 5.72 -1.12 -10.04
N LEU A 27 4.40 -1.08 -10.20
CA LEU A 27 3.61 0.14 -10.28
C LEU A 27 3.61 0.89 -8.93
N LEU A 28 3.44 0.18 -7.81
CA LEU A 28 3.57 0.72 -6.46
C LEU A 28 4.97 1.27 -6.17
N LYS A 29 6.02 0.53 -6.53
CA LYS A 29 7.40 1.02 -6.39
C LYS A 29 7.64 2.28 -7.22
N LEU A 30 7.07 2.37 -8.41
CA LEU A 30 7.14 3.57 -9.26
C LEU A 30 6.38 4.75 -8.64
N GLN A 31 5.16 4.51 -8.13
CA GLN A 31 4.35 5.48 -7.40
C GLN A 31 5.11 6.02 -6.19
N ALA A 32 5.63 5.15 -5.32
CA ALA A 32 6.44 5.54 -4.17
C ALA A 32 7.62 6.43 -4.57
N LYS A 33 8.33 6.06 -5.64
CA LYS A 33 9.47 6.83 -6.16
C LYS A 33 9.05 8.18 -6.73
N ASN A 34 7.94 8.26 -7.46
CA ASN A 34 7.38 9.52 -7.98
C ASN A 34 6.90 10.45 -6.87
N LEU A 35 6.33 9.87 -5.80
CA LEU A 35 5.89 10.60 -4.62
C LEU A 35 7.05 11.02 -3.71
N GLY A 36 8.27 10.57 -3.99
CA GLY A 36 9.44 10.84 -3.15
C GLY A 36 9.35 10.15 -1.78
N LEU A 37 8.58 9.07 -1.67
CA LEU A 37 8.47 8.28 -0.46
C LEU A 37 9.70 7.40 -0.30
N ASN A 38 10.34 7.49 0.87
CA ASN A 38 11.41 6.58 1.24
C ASN A 38 10.86 5.19 1.54
N GLN A 39 11.71 4.18 1.37
CA GLN A 39 11.38 2.79 1.63
C GLN A 39 10.80 2.58 3.04
N ALA A 40 11.38 3.21 4.06
CA ALA A 40 10.85 3.14 5.44
C ALA A 40 9.41 3.67 5.57
N ARG A 41 9.03 4.65 4.74
CA ARG A 41 7.67 5.19 4.76
C ARG A 41 6.70 4.27 4.04
N VAL A 42 7.12 3.68 2.93
CA VAL A 42 6.39 2.64 2.21
C VAL A 42 6.13 1.45 3.14
N ASP A 43 7.18 0.93 3.78
CA ASP A 43 7.09 -0.17 4.76
C ASP A 43 6.08 0.12 5.87
N SER A 44 6.12 1.33 6.43
CA SER A 44 5.17 1.73 7.48
C SER A 44 3.73 1.78 6.98
N LEU A 45 3.50 2.19 5.72
CA LEU A 45 2.16 2.27 5.12
C LEU A 45 1.63 0.88 4.78
N GLU A 46 2.47 0.01 4.21
CA GLU A 46 2.12 -1.38 3.89
C GLU A 46 1.83 -2.17 5.17
N ALA A 47 2.66 -2.02 6.21
CA ALA A 47 2.44 -2.63 7.52
C ALA A 47 1.14 -2.14 8.18
N TRP A 48 0.89 -0.83 8.18
CA TRP A 48 -0.35 -0.25 8.71
C TRP A 48 -1.59 -0.77 7.98
N TYR A 49 -1.54 -0.86 6.64
CA TYR A 49 -2.66 -1.38 5.86
C TYR A 49 -2.88 -2.88 6.11
N ALA A 50 -1.80 -3.68 6.16
CA ALA A 50 -1.89 -5.09 6.48
C ALA A 50 -2.47 -5.33 7.87
N GLU A 51 -2.04 -4.55 8.87
CA GLU A 51 -2.60 -4.57 10.23
C GLU A 51 -4.07 -4.12 10.24
N SER A 52 -4.45 -3.11 9.47
CA SER A 52 -5.84 -2.68 9.33
C SER A 52 -6.73 -3.73 8.66
N LEU A 53 -6.20 -4.51 7.72
CA LEU A 53 -6.92 -5.64 7.09
C LEU A 53 -7.13 -6.79 8.07
N VAL A 54 -6.09 -7.15 8.83
CA VAL A 54 -6.18 -8.19 9.86
C VAL A 54 -7.16 -7.76 10.94
N SER A 55 -7.02 -6.54 11.47
CA SER A 55 -7.92 -5.98 12.46
C SER A 55 -9.37 -5.83 11.97
N SER A 56 -9.60 -5.73 10.65
CA SER A 56 -10.95 -5.65 10.07
C SER A 56 -11.51 -7.02 9.65
N SER A 57 -10.69 -8.07 9.64
CA SER A 57 -11.08 -9.45 9.30
C SER A 57 -11.17 -10.36 10.52
N GLU A 58 -10.75 -9.90 11.70
CA GLU A 58 -10.94 -10.54 13.01
C GLU A 58 -12.23 -10.03 13.70
N GLU A 59 -13.38 -10.21 13.06
CA GLU A 59 -14.66 -10.36 13.77
C GLU A 59 -15.26 -11.73 13.38
N GLU A 60 -14.99 -12.71 14.27
CA GLU A 60 -15.67 -14.02 14.49
C GLU A 60 -15.51 -15.16 13.45
#